data_AF-U5S1Y4-F1
#
_entry.id   AF-U5S1Y4-F1
#
_cell.length_a   1.000
_cell.length_b   1.000
_cell.length_c   1.000
_cell.angle_alpha   90.00
_cell.angle_beta   90.00
_cell.angle_gamma   90.00
#
_symmetry.space_group_name_H-M   'P 1'
#
loop_
_entity.id
_entity.type
_entity.pdbx_description
1 polymer ?
#
loop_
_entity_poly.entity_id
_entity_poly.type
_entity_poly.pdbx_seq_one_letter_code
_entity_poly.pdbx_strand_id
1 'polypeptide(L)'
;MYYSGWDLPQFPVLPGPAPIPQMVGAISTPESLGVPRWENTPEENFKMLKAAMRYHGVGQISSIELDTNVKKVLYPLDASPMFFNNPPKGLKFEDVDKGYTTDTHFVIPNKARWVVTYSVPMSKEMFRTA
;
A
#
# COMPACT_ATOMS: atom_id res chain seq x y z
N MET A 1 3.73 -28.51 -24.84
CA MET A 1 2.79 -29.11 -23.87
C MET A 1 1.75 -28.06 -23.52
N TYR A 2 0.48 -28.42 -23.67
CA TYR A 2 -0.70 -27.56 -23.61
C TYR A 2 -1.00 -27.07 -22.18
N TYR A 3 -1.22 -25.76 -22.00
CA TYR A 3 -1.93 -25.24 -20.83
C TYR A 3 -3.43 -25.29 -21.15
N SER A 4 -4.16 -26.14 -20.42
CA SER A 4 -5.60 -26.36 -20.58
C SER A 4 -6.41 -25.30 -19.83
N GLY A 5 -7.30 -24.61 -20.55
CA GLY A 5 -8.69 -24.47 -20.11
C GLY A 5 -9.08 -23.30 -19.21
N TRP A 6 -8.27 -22.26 -19.04
CA TRP A 6 -8.75 -20.98 -18.50
C TRP A 6 -9.00 -19.99 -19.63
N ASP A 7 -10.22 -20.01 -20.16
CA ASP A 7 -10.72 -18.90 -20.96
C ASP A 7 -10.87 -17.69 -20.01
N LEU A 8 -10.17 -16.60 -20.32
CA LEU A 8 -10.40 -15.33 -19.63
C LEU A 8 -11.89 -14.99 -19.73
N PRO A 9 -12.57 -14.62 -18.63
CA PRO A 9 -13.98 -14.26 -18.68
C PRO A 9 -14.16 -13.14 -19.70
N GLN A 10 -14.79 -13.46 -20.82
CA GLN A 10 -15.12 -12.49 -21.85
C GLN A 10 -16.26 -11.63 -21.30
N PHE A 11 -15.91 -10.46 -20.77
CA PHE A 11 -16.92 -9.50 -20.35
C PHE A 11 -17.72 -9.04 -21.58
N PRO A 12 -19.07 -9.06 -21.54
CA PRO A 12 -19.86 -8.59 -22.65
C PRO A 12 -19.53 -7.13 -22.93
N VAL A 13 -19.05 -6.83 -24.14
CA VAL A 13 -18.80 -5.47 -24.58
C VAL A 13 -20.16 -4.79 -24.79
N LEU A 14 -20.55 -3.94 -23.85
CA LEU A 14 -21.79 -3.18 -23.96
C LEU A 14 -21.68 -2.20 -25.15
N PRO A 15 -22.68 -2.16 -26.06
CA PRO A 15 -22.68 -1.21 -27.17
C PRO A 15 -22.99 0.20 -26.66
N GLY A 16 -21.96 1.00 -26.48
CA GLY A 16 -22.04 2.41 -26.05
C GLY A 16 -20.85 2.79 -25.16
N PRO A 17 -20.52 4.09 -25.02
CA PRO A 17 -19.53 4.49 -24.01
C PRO A 17 -19.99 3.95 -22.66
N ALA A 18 -19.14 3.13 -22.04
CA ALA A 18 -19.45 2.51 -20.76
C ALA A 18 -19.95 3.59 -19.78
N PRO A 19 -21.08 3.37 -19.08
CA PRO A 19 -21.51 4.28 -18.04
C PRO A 19 -20.44 4.28 -16.95
N ILE A 20 -19.66 5.37 -16.92
CA ILE A 20 -18.69 5.79 -15.91
C ILE A 20 -17.73 4.67 -15.40
N PRO A 21 -16.46 4.64 -15.85
CA PRO A 21 -15.47 3.60 -15.50
C PRO A 21 -15.11 3.40 -14.02
N GLN A 22 -15.78 4.03 -13.04
CA GLN A 22 -15.30 4.08 -11.65
C GLN A 22 -15.73 2.92 -10.73
N MET A 23 -16.52 1.92 -11.17
CA MET A 23 -17.01 0.86 -10.27
C MET A 23 -16.33 -0.51 -10.41
N VAL A 24 -15.04 -0.54 -10.80
CA VAL A 24 -14.15 -1.69 -10.55
C VAL A 24 -12.81 -1.14 -10.05
N GLY A 25 -12.58 -1.18 -8.73
CA GLY A 25 -11.24 -1.01 -8.14
C GLY A 25 -10.59 0.37 -8.22
N ALA A 26 -11.30 1.43 -8.65
CA ALA A 26 -10.74 2.78 -8.62
C ALA A 26 -10.66 3.28 -7.17
N ILE A 27 -9.44 3.39 -6.62
CA ILE A 27 -9.20 4.13 -5.38
C ILE A 27 -9.53 5.60 -5.68
N SER A 28 -10.70 6.06 -5.24
CA SER A 28 -11.09 7.47 -5.35
C SER A 28 -10.16 8.27 -4.42
N THR A 29 -9.17 8.97 -4.97
CA THR A 29 -8.34 9.87 -4.17
C THR A 29 -9.21 11.03 -3.67
N PRO A 30 -8.93 11.63 -2.51
CA PRO A 30 -9.70 12.77 -2.00
C PRO A 30 -9.86 13.89 -3.05
N GLU A 31 -8.84 14.11 -3.88
CA GLU A 31 -8.84 15.08 -4.97
C GLU A 31 -9.84 14.71 -6.08
N SER A 32 -10.00 13.41 -6.38
CA SER A 32 -11.01 12.94 -7.34
C SER A 32 -12.45 13.11 -6.83
N LEU A 33 -12.63 13.22 -5.52
CA LEU A 33 -13.90 13.50 -4.86
C LEU A 33 -14.12 15.00 -4.61
N GLY A 34 -13.17 15.86 -5.00
CA GLY A 34 -13.21 17.30 -4.74
C GLY A 34 -13.09 17.67 -3.25
N VAL A 35 -12.65 16.74 -2.40
CA VAL A 35 -12.50 16.95 -0.96
C VAL A 35 -11.06 17.42 -0.68
N PRO A 36 -10.87 18.53 0.06
CA PRO A 36 -9.52 18.99 0.40
C PRO A 36 -8.80 17.99 1.30
N ARG A 37 -7.47 17.97 1.23
CA ARG A 37 -6.62 17.18 2.12
C ARG A 37 -6.85 17.61 3.57
N TRP A 38 -7.07 16.65 4.47
CA TRP A 38 -7.09 16.93 5.90
C TRP A 38 -5.68 17.27 6.39
N GLU A 39 -5.53 18.46 6.98
CA GLU A 39 -4.28 18.95 7.54
C GLU A 39 -4.52 19.56 8.92
N ASN A 40 -3.99 18.91 9.96
CA ASN A 40 -3.94 19.46 11.31
C ASN A 40 -2.56 19.18 11.94
N THR A 41 -2.41 19.35 13.26
CA THR A 41 -1.19 18.98 13.98
C THR A 41 -0.88 17.49 13.79
N PRO A 42 0.40 17.07 13.89
CA PRO A 42 0.78 15.67 13.77
C PRO A 42 -0.01 14.74 14.70
N GLU A 43 -0.33 15.20 15.91
CA GLU A 43 -1.05 14.44 16.94
C GLU A 43 -2.50 14.20 16.55
N GLU A 44 -3.20 15.24 16.06
CA GLU A 44 -4.59 15.10 15.61
C GLU A 44 -4.68 14.30 14.30
N ASN A 45 -3.71 14.43 13.40
CA ASN A 45 -3.61 13.59 12.21
C ASN A 45 -3.40 12.11 12.59
N PHE A 46 -2.53 11.83 13.55
CA PHE A 46 -2.31 10.47 14.03
C PHE A 46 -3.54 9.89 14.73
N LYS A 47 -4.29 10.72 15.47
CA LYS A 47 -5.56 10.32 16.09
C LYS A 47 -6.62 9.97 15.06
N MET A 48 -6.72 10.75 13.98
CA MET A 48 -7.61 10.44 12.84
C MET A 48 -7.18 9.15 12.13
N LEU A 49 -5.88 8.97 11.85
CA LEU A 49 -5.35 7.72 11.29
C LEU A 49 -5.63 6.53 12.20
N LYS A 50 -5.45 6.68 13.51
CA LYS A 50 -5.76 5.65 14.50
C LYS A 50 -7.24 5.28 14.46
N ALA A 51 -8.16 6.24 14.37
CA ALA A 51 -9.59 5.96 14.24
C ALA A 51 -9.90 5.13 12.97
N ALA A 52 -9.34 5.52 11.83
CA ALA A 52 -9.49 4.79 10.57
C ALA A 52 -8.90 3.37 10.65
N MET A 53 -7.70 3.22 11.19
CA MET A 53 -7.05 1.91 11.33
C MET A 53 -7.82 0.98 12.28
N ARG A 54 -8.41 1.52 13.36
CA ARG A 54 -9.29 0.76 14.25
C ARG A 54 -10.54 0.27 13.54
N TYR A 55 -11.14 1.10 12.69
CA TYR A 55 -12.23 0.69 11.82
C TYR A 55 -11.81 -0.47 10.90
N HIS A 56 -10.58 -0.46 10.39
CA HIS A 56 -9.98 -1.55 9.61
C HIS A 56 -9.46 -2.74 10.44
N GLY A 57 -9.85 -2.88 11.71
CA GLY A 57 -9.55 -4.07 12.53
C GLY A 57 -8.17 -4.10 13.18
N VAL A 58 -7.43 -2.98 13.19
CA VAL A 58 -6.10 -2.91 13.80
C VAL A 58 -6.18 -2.95 15.33
N GLY A 59 -5.36 -3.82 15.95
CA GLY A 59 -5.26 -3.99 17.39
C GLY A 59 -4.41 -2.94 18.08
N GLN A 60 -3.18 -2.71 17.60
CA GLN A 60 -2.30 -1.64 18.10
C GLN A 60 -1.71 -0.87 16.92
N ILE A 61 -1.47 0.43 17.11
CA ILE A 61 -0.87 1.31 16.13
C ILE A 61 0.14 2.22 16.81
N SER A 62 1.29 2.42 16.20
CA SER A 62 2.33 3.34 16.61
C SER A 62 2.97 4.00 15.39
N SER A 63 3.60 5.15 15.61
CA SER A 63 4.40 5.84 14.60
C SER A 63 5.82 6.04 15.12
N ILE A 64 6.79 5.93 14.22
CA ILE A 64 8.19 6.24 14.48
C ILE A 64 8.69 7.17 13.39
N GLU A 65 9.67 8.01 13.72
CA GLU A 65 10.35 8.85 12.73
C GLU A 65 11.32 8.00 11.88
N LEU A 66 11.32 8.21 10.57
CA LEU A 66 12.23 7.59 9.61
C LEU A 66 13.61 8.26 9.69
N ASP A 67 14.34 7.95 10.75
CA ASP A 67 15.71 8.40 10.94
C ASP A 67 16.72 7.53 10.16
N THR A 68 18.00 7.90 10.23
CA THR A 68 19.09 7.14 9.59
C THR A 68 19.21 5.70 10.12
N ASN A 69 18.76 5.42 11.35
CA ASN A 69 18.84 4.09 11.95
C ASN A 69 17.69 3.19 11.49
N VAL A 70 16.47 3.73 11.44
CA VAL A 70 15.28 3.06 10.91
C VAL A 70 15.47 2.75 9.43
N LYS A 71 16.12 3.64 8.66
CA LYS A 71 16.48 3.35 7.26
C LYS A 71 17.35 2.10 7.10
N LYS A 72 18.18 1.73 8.08
CA LYS A 72 19.01 0.51 8.04
C LYS A 72 18.23 -0.77 8.29
N VAL A 73 17.05 -0.69 8.91
CA VAL A 73 16.17 -1.85 9.14
C VAL A 73 15.45 -2.26 7.86
N LEU A 74 15.32 -1.35 6.90
CA LEU A 74 14.68 -1.62 5.62
C LEU A 74 15.58 -2.46 4.73
N TYR A 75 14.97 -3.43 4.03
CA TYR A 75 15.69 -4.30 3.12
C TYR A 75 16.28 -3.50 1.95
N PRO A 76 17.58 -3.64 1.64
CA PRO A 76 18.19 -2.94 0.50
C PRO A 76 17.72 -3.51 -0.84
N LEU A 77 17.28 -4.77 -0.86
CA LEU A 77 16.77 -5.47 -2.03
C LEU A 77 15.46 -6.19 -1.65
N ASP A 78 14.40 -5.91 -2.39
CA ASP A 78 13.12 -6.57 -2.25
C ASP A 78 12.99 -7.71 -3.28
N ALA A 79 12.82 -8.93 -2.75
CA ALA A 79 12.61 -10.14 -3.53
C ALA A 79 11.13 -10.42 -3.81
N SER A 80 10.20 -9.62 -3.29
CA SER A 80 8.75 -9.81 -3.52
C SER A 80 8.34 -9.90 -5.00
N PRO A 81 8.96 -9.18 -5.96
CA PRO A 81 8.59 -9.30 -7.37
C PRO A 81 8.90 -10.70 -7.95
N MET A 82 9.80 -11.46 -7.31
CA MET A 82 10.16 -12.81 -7.74
C MET A 82 9.00 -13.81 -7.63
N PHE A 83 8.03 -13.56 -6.73
CA PHE A 83 6.80 -14.36 -6.63
C PHE A 83 5.92 -14.24 -7.89
N PHE A 84 6.15 -13.21 -8.72
CA PHE A 84 5.41 -12.95 -9.95
C PHE A 84 6.33 -12.99 -11.19
N ASN A 85 7.42 -13.76 -11.15
CA ASN A 85 8.42 -13.90 -12.22
C ASN A 85 9.11 -12.57 -12.64
N ASN A 86 9.15 -11.57 -11.76
CA ASN A 86 9.87 -10.32 -11.99
C ASN A 86 11.21 -10.30 -11.25
N PRO A 87 12.22 -9.56 -11.76
CA PRO A 87 13.51 -9.42 -11.08
C PRO A 87 13.36 -8.68 -9.74
N PRO A 88 14.24 -8.95 -8.76
CA PRO A 88 14.23 -8.24 -7.48
C PRO A 88 14.55 -6.75 -7.69
N LYS A 89 13.97 -5.89 -6.84
CA LYS A 89 14.08 -4.44 -6.96
C LYS A 89 14.79 -3.84 -5.75
N GLY A 90 15.71 -2.91 -6.00
CA GLY A 90 16.45 -2.22 -4.93
C GLY A 90 15.63 -1.11 -4.26
N LEU A 91 15.87 -0.83 -2.99
CA LEU A 91 15.28 0.32 -2.30
C LEU A 91 16.21 1.53 -2.37
N LYS A 92 15.69 2.70 -2.78
CA LYS A 92 16.43 3.96 -2.84
C LYS A 92 15.68 5.09 -2.15
N PHE A 93 16.44 5.99 -1.52
CA PHE A 93 15.92 7.22 -0.94
C PHE A 93 16.37 8.40 -1.78
N GLU A 94 15.42 9.15 -2.32
CA GLU A 94 15.68 10.30 -3.18
C GLU A 94 14.86 11.50 -2.73
N ASP A 95 15.31 12.71 -3.07
CA ASP A 95 14.60 13.95 -2.77
C ASP A 95 13.59 14.27 -3.89
N VAL A 96 12.48 13.54 -3.88
CA VAL A 96 11.37 13.65 -4.84
C VAL A 96 10.07 13.89 -4.07
N ASP A 97 9.09 14.58 -4.65
CA ASP A 97 7.84 14.90 -3.94
C ASP A 97 6.92 13.68 -3.77
N LYS A 98 6.92 12.75 -4.74
CA LYS A 98 6.12 11.52 -4.72
C LYS A 98 7.00 10.31 -4.95
N GLY A 99 6.73 9.24 -4.19
CA GLY A 99 7.39 7.96 -4.40
C GLY A 99 6.93 7.33 -5.71
N TYR A 100 7.85 6.65 -6.39
CA TYR A 100 7.57 5.95 -7.63
C TYR A 100 8.33 4.63 -7.70
N THR A 101 7.85 3.76 -8.57
CA THR A 101 8.44 2.46 -8.82
C THR A 101 9.02 2.45 -10.22
N THR A 102 10.29 2.10 -10.34
CA THR A 102 10.95 1.80 -11.62
C THR A 102 11.03 0.30 -11.82
N ASP A 103 11.51 -0.14 -12.98
CA ASP A 103 11.72 -1.56 -13.25
C ASP A 103 12.77 -2.19 -12.33
N THR A 104 13.67 -1.38 -11.78
CA THR A 104 14.83 -1.84 -10.99
C THR A 104 14.81 -1.41 -9.53
N HIS A 105 14.08 -0.34 -9.18
CA HIS A 105 14.11 0.24 -7.84
C HIS A 105 12.75 0.77 -7.36
N PHE A 106 12.52 0.69 -6.06
CA PHE A 106 11.50 1.43 -5.32
C PHE A 106 12.12 2.70 -4.76
N VAL A 107 11.55 3.86 -5.10
CA VAL A 107 12.04 5.16 -4.65
C VAL A 107 11.14 5.72 -3.56
N ILE A 108 11.68 5.85 -2.34
CA ILE A 108 11.01 6.48 -1.20
C ILE A 108 11.48 7.94 -1.10
N PRO A 109 10.54 8.92 -1.10
CA PRO A 109 10.84 10.32 -0.83
C PRO A 109 11.51 10.54 0.52
N ASN A 110 12.55 11.38 0.59
CA ASN A 110 13.10 11.82 1.88
C ASN A 110 12.10 12.65 2.70
N LYS A 111 11.09 13.25 2.06
CA LYS A 111 9.96 13.94 2.73
C LYS A 111 9.06 12.99 3.53
N ALA A 112 9.09 11.68 3.24
CA ALA A 112 8.33 10.68 4.00
C ALA A 112 8.98 10.47 5.38
N ARG A 113 8.59 11.30 6.35
CA ARG A 113 9.20 11.34 7.68
C ARG A 113 8.71 10.25 8.64
N TRP A 114 7.53 9.68 8.42
CA TRP A 114 6.88 8.82 9.42
C TRP A 114 6.69 7.41 8.90
N VAL A 115 7.08 6.43 9.72
CA VAL A 115 6.72 5.02 9.53
C VAL A 115 5.60 4.70 10.50
N VAL A 116 4.49 4.17 9.98
CA VAL A 116 3.35 3.75 10.79
C VAL A 116 3.36 2.24 10.87
N THR A 117 3.48 1.72 12.09
CA THR A 117 3.47 0.29 12.37
C THR A 117 2.16 -0.08 13.05
N TYR A 118 1.59 -1.23 12.67
CA TYR A 118 0.37 -1.73 13.26
C TYR A 118 0.44 -3.22 13.51
N SER A 119 -0.34 -3.70 14.48
CA SER A 119 -0.49 -5.12 14.78
C SER A 119 -1.95 -5.53 14.61
N VAL A 120 -2.15 -6.66 13.95
CA VAL A 120 -3.47 -7.31 13.81
C VAL A 120 -3.43 -8.58 14.65
N PRO A 121 -4.29 -8.70 15.69
CA PRO A 121 -4.28 -9.87 16.55
C PRO A 121 -4.83 -11.09 15.79
N MET A 122 -4.08 -12.19 15.80
CA MET A 122 -4.54 -13.48 15.30
C MET A 122 -5.32 -14.26 16.37
N SER A 123 -6.16 -15.22 15.94
CA SER A 123 -6.88 -16.11 16.86
C SER A 123 -5.91 -16.94 17.70
N LYS A 124 -6.00 -16.81 19.02
CA LYS A 124 -5.14 -17.54 19.96
C LYS A 124 -5.38 -19.05 19.89
N GLU A 125 -6.63 -19.49 19.72
CA GLU A 125 -6.95 -20.92 19.70
C GLU A 125 -6.38 -21.60 18.45
N MET A 126 -6.51 -20.96 17.28
CA MET A 126 -5.95 -21.50 16.04
C MET A 126 -4.42 -21.51 16.05
N PHE A 127 -3.80 -20.52 16.68
CA PHE A 127 -2.34 -20.45 16.75
C PHE A 127 -1.73 -21.53 17.67
N ARG A 128 -2.48 -22.00 18.67
CA ARG A 128 -2.01 -23.07 19.60
C ARG A 128 -2.05 -24.47 18.99
N THR A 129 -2.79 -24.67 17.90
CA THR A 129 -2.90 -25.97 17.21
C THR A 129 -1.95 -26.10 16.02
N ALA A 130 -1.01 -25.17 15.87
CA ALA A 130 0.00 -25.17 14.82
C ALA A 130 1.08 -26.25 15.03
#